data_AF-A0A1Y4J713-F1
#
_entry.id   AF-A0A1Y4J713-F1
#
_cell.length_a   1.000
_cell.length_b   1.000
_cell.length_c   1.000
_cell.angle_alpha   90.00
_cell.angle_beta   90.00
_cell.angle_gamma   90.00
#
_symmetry.space_group_name_H-M   'P 1'
#
loop_
_entity.id
_entity.type
_entity.pdbx_description
1 polymer ?
#
loop_
_entity_poly.entity_id
_entity_poly.type
_entity_poly.pdbx_seq_one_letter_code
_entity_poly.pdbx_strand_id
1 'polypeptide(L)' 'MNAVADNDKRQRLEQINKAIETILVGGQSYKIGSRSLTRADLGMLKSMREDLEAQLDTDQSGPLLSRTCVAFFDGR' A
#
# COMPACT_ATOMS: atom_id res chain seq x y z
N MET A 1 3.81 19.36 13.04
CA MET A 1 2.91 19.29 11.87
C MET A 1 2.73 17.86 11.32
N ASN A 2 3.25 16.78 11.92
CA ASN A 2 3.19 15.43 11.30
C ASN A 2 1.90 14.62 11.56
N ALA A 3 1.16 14.87 12.65
CA ALA A 3 0.04 14.00 13.01
C ALA A 3 -1.12 13.98 11.99
N VAL A 4 -1.37 15.07 11.25
CA VAL A 4 -2.49 15.12 10.27
C VAL A 4 -2.15 14.29 9.03
N ALA A 5 -0.92 14.41 8.51
CA ALA A 5 -0.47 13.67 7.34
C ALA A 5 -0.44 12.16 7.59
N ASP A 6 -0.08 11.71 8.79
CA ASP A 6 -0.13 10.29 9.17
C ASP A 6 -1.56 9.75 9.24
N ASN A 7 -2.52 10.56 9.73
CA ASN A 7 -3.93 10.15 9.75
C ASN A 7 -4.50 10.01 8.33
N ASP A 8 -4.16 10.93 7.41
CA ASP A 8 -4.58 10.86 6.01
C ASP A 8 -4.03 9.61 5.29
N LYS A 9 -2.75 9.27 5.55
CA LYS A 9 -2.12 8.06 4.99
C LYS A 9 -2.80 6.78 5.48
N ARG A 10 -3.12 6.71 6.78
CA ARG A 10 -3.79 5.54 7.38
C ARG A 10 -5.21 5.37 6.86
N GLN A 11 -5.96 6.46 6.71
CA GLN A 11 -7.30 6.43 6.12
C GLN A 11 -7.27 5.93 4.66
N ARG A 12 -6.22 6.31 3.91
CA ARG A 12 -6.04 5.83 2.53
C ARG A 12 -5.68 4.35 2.46
N LEU A 13 -4.85 3.86 3.38
CA LEU A 13 -4.54 2.43 3.53
C LEU A 13 -5.80 1.60 3.81
N GLU A 14 -6.68 2.06 4.69
CA GLU A 14 -7.96 1.40 4.97
C GLU A 14 -8.84 1.28 3.71
N GLN A 15 -8.93 2.34 2.92
CA GLN A 15 -9.69 2.32 1.66
C GLN A 15 -9.11 1.32 0.66
N ILE A 16 -7.79 1.21 0.57
CA ILE A 16 -7.10 0.24 -0.29
C ILE A 16 -7.35 -1.18 0.20
N ASN A 17 -7.24 -1.44 1.51
CA ASN A 17 -7.50 -2.76 2.09
C ASN A 17 -8.95 -3.20 1.83
N LYS A 18 -9.91 -2.31 2.02
CA LYS A 18 -11.32 -2.58 1.72
C LYS A 18 -11.57 -2.88 0.24
N ALA A 19 -10.86 -2.18 -0.65
CA ALA A 19 -10.91 -2.46 -2.09
C ALA A 19 -10.37 -3.86 -2.42
N ILE A 20 -9.23 -4.22 -1.83
CA ILE A 20 -8.61 -5.54 -2.00
C ILE A 20 -9.57 -6.64 -1.50
N GLU A 21 -10.13 -6.50 -0.30
CA GLU A 21 -11.10 -7.45 0.26
C GLU A 21 -12.33 -7.61 -0.64
N THR A 22 -12.91 -6.51 -1.11
CA THR A 22 -14.09 -6.55 -1.98
C THR A 22 -13.79 -7.29 -3.28
N ILE A 23 -12.61 -7.06 -3.86
CA ILE A 23 -12.18 -7.73 -5.09
C ILE A 23 -11.89 -9.22 -4.85
N LEU A 24 -11.26 -9.57 -3.71
CA LEU A 24 -10.95 -10.95 -3.34
C LEU A 24 -12.20 -11.79 -3.05
N VAL A 25 -13.23 -11.20 -2.44
CA VAL A 25 -14.52 -11.85 -2.15
C VAL A 25 -15.36 -12.08 -3.42
N GLY A 26 -14.96 -11.51 -4.56
CA GLY A 26 -15.61 -11.72 -5.86
C GLY A 26 -16.17 -10.46 -6.51
N GLY A 27 -15.90 -9.28 -5.95
CA GLY A 27 -16.22 -8.00 -6.58
C GLY A 27 -15.40 -7.78 -7.86
N GLN A 28 -16.07 -7.57 -8.98
CA GLN A 28 -15.38 -7.33 -10.26
C GLN A 28 -14.75 -5.92 -10.34
N SER A 29 -15.32 -4.96 -9.61
CA SER A 29 -14.83 -3.59 -9.55
C SER A 29 -15.13 -2.93 -8.21
N TYR A 30 -14.27 -1.98 -7.81
CA TYR A 30 -14.40 -1.17 -6.61
C TYR A 30 -14.03 0.28 -6.92
N LYS A 31 -14.72 1.25 -6.29
CA LYS A 31 -14.52 2.68 -6.56
C LYS A 31 -13.87 3.37 -5.36
N ILE A 32 -12.66 3.90 -5.56
CA ILE A 32 -11.95 4.73 -4.57
C ILE A 32 -11.99 6.17 -5.07
N GLY A 33 -12.83 7.01 -4.45
CA GLY A 33 -13.03 8.39 -4.88
C GLY A 33 -13.56 8.49 -6.32
N SER A 34 -12.80 9.12 -7.22
CA SER A 34 -13.12 9.23 -8.65
C SER A 34 -12.55 8.09 -9.50
N ARG A 35 -11.71 7.21 -8.95
CA ARG A 35 -11.06 6.12 -9.68
C ARG A 35 -11.83 4.82 -9.48
N SER A 36 -12.12 4.13 -10.58
CA SER A 36 -12.67 2.77 -10.58
C SER A 36 -11.51 1.78 -10.76
N LEU A 37 -11.39 0.81 -9.87
CA LEU A 37 -10.39 -0.25 -9.90
C LEU A 37 -11.08 -1.57 -10.20
N THR A 38 -10.46 -2.41 -11.01
CA THR A 38 -10.99 -3.72 -11.37
C THR A 38 -10.12 -4.83 -10.80
N ARG A 39 -10.59 -6.08 -10.88
CA ARG A 39 -9.84 -7.25 -10.39
C ARG A 39 -8.44 -7.39 -11.00
N ALA A 40 -8.23 -6.93 -12.23
CA ALA A 40 -6.93 -6.95 -12.89
C ALA A 40 -5.91 -6.00 -12.22
N ASP A 41 -6.38 -5.00 -11.47
CA ASP A 41 -5.55 -3.98 -10.84
C ASP A 41 -5.11 -4.35 -9.41
N LEU A 42 -5.32 -5.61 -8.97
CA LEU A 42 -4.90 -6.07 -7.64
C LEU A 42 -3.40 -5.90 -7.38
N GLY A 43 -2.56 -6.06 -8.41
CA GLY A 43 -1.13 -5.80 -8.30
C GLY A 43 -0.84 -4.34 -7.98
N MET A 44 -1.56 -3.42 -8.63
CA MET A 44 -1.44 -1.99 -8.39
C MET A 44 -1.88 -1.62 -6.97
N LEU A 45 -2.97 -2.20 -6.47
CA LEU A 45 -3.45 -1.97 -5.10
C LEU A 45 -2.45 -2.47 -4.05
N LYS A 46 -1.81 -3.62 -4.27
CA LYS A 46 -0.76 -4.12 -3.38
C LYS A 46 0.45 -3.20 -3.35
N SER A 47 0.93 -2.74 -4.52
CA SER A 47 2.06 -1.80 -4.58
C SER A 47 1.75 -0.47 -3.87
N MET A 48 0.55 0.09 -4.07
CA MET A 48 0.15 1.31 -3.35
C MET A 48 0.11 1.14 -1.83
N ARG A 49 -0.29 -0.03 -1.35
CA ARG A 49 -0.28 -0.35 0.08
C ARG A 49 1.16 -0.43 0.60
N GLU A 50 2.02 -1.17 -0.08
CA GLU A 50 3.44 -1.31 0.29
C GLU A 50 4.15 0.05 0.29
N ASP A 51 3.89 0.92 -0.69
CA ASP A 51 4.45 2.27 -0.75
C ASP A 51 4.01 3.15 0.43
N LEU A 52 2.75 3.02 0.87
CA LEU A 52 2.20 3.79 1.99
C LEU A 52 2.71 3.25 3.34
N GLU A 53 2.81 1.93 3.49
CA GLU A 53 3.42 1.28 4.67
C GLU A 53 4.90 1.65 4.79
N ALA A 54 5.65 1.59 3.68
CA ALA A 54 7.05 2.01 3.64
C ALA A 54 7.24 3.48 4.00
N GLN A 55 6.33 4.37 3.56
CA GLN A 55 6.34 5.78 3.95
C GLN A 55 6.07 6.00 5.44
N LEU A 56 5.16 5.21 6.03
CA LEU A 56 4.89 5.29 7.47
C LEU A 56 6.07 4.76 8.30
N ASP A 57 6.71 3.67 7.87
CA ASP A 57 7.91 3.11 8.52
C ASP A 57 9.12 4.04 8.37
N THR A 58 9.29 4.66 7.20
CA THR A 58 10.39 5.61 6.94
C THR A 58 10.19 6.91 7.73
N ASP A 59 8.96 7.35 7.97
CA ASP A 59 8.68 8.50 8.85
C ASP A 59 9.03 8.19 10.33
N GLN A 60 9.04 6.91 10.74
CA GLN A 60 9.43 6.51 12.11
C GLN A 60 10.91 6.17 12.28
N SER A 61 11.57 5.65 11.25
CA SER A 61 12.98 5.25 11.29
C SER A 61 13.79 6.19 10.40
N GLY A 62 14.57 7.06 11.03
CA GLY A 62 15.42 8.05 10.34
C GLY A 62 16.30 7.45 9.22
N PRO A 63 16.90 8.30 8.37
CA PRO A 63 17.33 8.00 6.98
C PRO A 63 18.52 7.02 6.82
N LEU A 64 18.84 6.20 7.82
CA LEU A 64 20.08 5.45 7.89
C LEU A 64 20.04 4.08 7.19
N LEU A 65 18.87 3.51 6.86
CA LEU A 65 18.78 2.16 6.29
C LEU A 65 17.91 2.03 5.02
N SER A 66 17.36 3.13 4.49
CA SER A 66 16.34 3.13 3.43
C SER A 66 16.80 2.62 2.04
N ARG A 67 18.04 2.15 1.88
CA ARG A 67 18.58 1.69 0.58
C ARG A 67 19.23 0.31 0.60
N THR A 68 19.11 -0.44 1.70
CA THR A 68 19.67 -1.79 1.77
C THR A 68 18.65 -2.80 1.23
N CYS A 69 18.83 -3.18 -0.03
CA CYS A 69 18.15 -4.34 -0.60
C CYS A 69 18.93 -5.61 -0.23
N VAL A 70 18.29 -6.52 0.50
CA VAL A 70 18.83 -7.88 0.73
C VAL A 70 18.25 -8.76 -0.37
N ALA A 71 19.07 -9.10 -1.37
CA ALA A 71 18.72 -10.11 -2.36
C ALA A 71 19.04 -11.50 -1.78
N PHE A 72 18.02 -12.34 -1.64
CA PHE A 72 18.18 -13.74 -1.28
C PHE A 72 18.40 -14.53 -2.58
N PHE A 73 19.61 -15.05 -2.79
CA PHE A 73 19.89 -15.97 -3.90
C PHE A 73 19.83 -17.38 -3.34
N ASP A 74 18.71 -18.07 -3.57
CA ASP A 74 18.65 -19.51 -3.36
C ASP A 74 19.37 -20.20 -4.51
N GLY A 75 20.50 -20.82 -4.19
CA GLY A 75 21.41 -21.41 -5.16
C GLY A 75 21.00 -22.83 -5.53
N ARG A 76 20.45 -22.98 -6.74
CA ARG A 76 20.21 -24.21 -7.52
C ARG A 76 19.30 -25.29 -6.92
#